data_AF-A0A2E9CPV9-F1
#
_entry.id   AF-A0A2E9CPV9-F1
#
_cell.length_a   1.000
_cell.length_b   1.000
_cell.length_c   1.000
_cell.angle_alpha   90.00
_cell.angle_beta   90.00
_cell.angle_gamma   90.00
#
_symmetry.space_group_name_H-M   'P 1'
#
loop_
_entity.id
_entity.type
_entity.pdbx_description
1 polymer ?
#
loop_
_entity_poly.entity_id
_entity_poly.type
_entity_poly.pdbx_seq_one_letter_code
_entity_poly.pdbx_strand_id
1 'polypeptide(L)' 'MDEHPIAAAHLVLAAASIAPECAAEKEVADEFSFVIADFMQQLKILHHRAVTKRAITTGAARHGA' A
#
# COMPACT_ATOMS: atom_id res chain seq x y z
N MET A 1 -2.51 -20.37 2.29
CA MET A 1 -3.31 -19.25 2.80
C MET A 1 -3.03 -18.09 1.87
N ASP A 2 -3.95 -17.80 0.96
CA ASP A 2 -3.84 -16.61 0.11
C ASP A 2 -4.24 -15.40 0.96
N GLU A 3 -3.29 -14.91 1.75
CA GLU A 3 -3.49 -13.70 2.54
C GLU A 3 -3.71 -12.55 1.58
N HIS A 4 -4.97 -12.10 1.47
CA HIS A 4 -5.36 -11.01 0.61
C HIS A 4 -4.46 -9.79 0.90
N PRO A 5 -3.76 -9.21 -0.10
CA PRO A 5 -2.86 -8.07 0.11
C PRO A 5 -3.56 -6.88 0.78
N ILE A 6 -4.88 -6.77 0.61
CA ILE A 6 -5.72 -5.77 1.23
C ILE A 6 -5.84 -6.00 2.74
N ALA A 7 -5.93 -7.24 3.21
CA ALA A 7 -5.98 -7.55 4.65
C ALA A 7 -4.65 -7.20 5.34
N ALA A 8 -3.52 -7.50 4.69
CA ALA A 8 -2.19 -7.12 5.18
C ALA A 8 -2.05 -5.59 5.30
N ALA A 9 -2.53 -4.84 4.30
CA ALA A 9 -2.54 -3.37 4.33
C ALA A 9 -3.33 -2.79 5.52
N HIS A 10 -4.50 -3.37 5.82
CA HIS A 10 -5.32 -2.94 6.96
C HIS A 10 -4.66 -3.28 8.30
N LEU A 11 -4.00 -4.43 8.43
CA LEU A 11 -3.25 -4.81 9.62
C LEU A 11 -2.07 -3.87 9.87
N VAL A 12 -1.36 -3.51 8.81
CA VAL A 12 -0.25 -2.54 8.87
C VAL A 12 -0.74 -1.15 9.32
N LEU A 13 -1.87 -0.69 8.78
CA LEU A 13 -2.47 0.60 9.16
C LEU A 13 -2.96 0.60 10.61
N ALA A 14 -3.56 -0.51 11.07
CA ALA A 14 -4.00 -0.68 12.45
C ALA A 14 -2.81 -0.70 13.42
N ALA A 15 -1.74 -1.42 13.10
CA ALA A 15 -0.52 -1.45 13.89
C ALA A 15 0.14 -0.06 13.99
N ALA A 16 0.17 0.71 12.90
CA ALA A 16 0.71 2.08 12.88
C ALA A 16 -0.08 3.08 13.75
N SER A 17 -1.34 2.77 14.07
CA SER A 17 -2.20 3.64 14.88
C SER A 17 -2.04 3.47 16.39
N ILE A 18 -1.35 2.40 16.82
CA ILE A 18 -1.07 2.15 18.23
C ILE A 18 0.18 2.94 18.60
N ALA A 19 0.04 3.93 19.48
CA ALA A 19 1.18 4.63 20.05
C ALA A 19 1.91 3.67 21.02
N PRO A 20 3.22 3.43 20.86
CA PRO A 20 3.94 2.53 21.75
C PRO A 20 4.00 3.10 23.17
N GLU A 21 3.58 2.31 24.16
CA GLU A 21 3.58 2.70 25.58
C GLU A 21 4.83 2.18 26.31
N CYS A 22 5.53 1.19 25.76
CA CYS A 22 6.79 0.67 26.30
C CYS A 22 7.91 0.51 25.26
N ALA A 23 9.14 0.30 25.73
CA ALA A 23 10.34 0.22 24.86
C ALA A 23 10.29 -0.94 23.85
N ALA A 24 9.73 -2.09 24.24
CA ALA A 24 9.59 -3.24 23.36
C ALA A 24 8.58 -2.99 22.23
N GLU A 25 7.46 -2.32 22.53
CA GLU A 25 6.49 -1.91 21.51
C GLU A 25 7.07 -0.88 20.56
N LYS A 26 7.95 0.00 21.04
CA LYS A 26 8.63 0.98 20.20
C LYS A 26 9.59 0.32 19.21
N GLU A 27 10.34 -0.68 19.65
CA GLU A 27 11.24 -1.45 18.77
C GLU A 27 10.46 -2.18 17.68
N VAL A 28 9.35 -2.81 18.03
CA VAL A 28 8.44 -3.44 17.05
C VAL A 28 7.83 -2.41 16.11
N ALA A 29 7.41 -1.24 16.62
CA ALA A 29 6.86 -0.17 15.78
C ALA A 29 7.91 0.38 14.79
N ASP A 30 9.17 0.50 15.22
CA ASP A 30 10.28 0.93 14.36
C ASP A 30 10.55 -0.12 13.26
N GLU A 31 10.55 -1.42 13.57
CA GLU A 31 10.66 -2.48 12.56
C GLU A 31 9.49 -2.45 11.57
N PHE A 32 8.26 -2.32 12.08
CA PHE A 32 7.07 -2.25 11.23
C PHE A 32 7.12 -1.02 10.31
N SER A 33 7.67 0.10 10.76
CA SER A 33 7.76 1.34 9.98
C SER A 33 8.42 1.13 8.60
N PHE A 34 9.45 0.28 8.53
CA PHE A 34 10.13 -0.06 7.27
C PHE A 34 9.21 -0.87 6.34
N VAL A 35 8.46 -1.82 6.89
CA VAL A 35 7.49 -2.63 6.14
C VAL A 35 6.37 -1.74 5.59
N ILE A 36 5.88 -0.78 6.37
CA ILE A 36 4.86 0.19 5.93
C ILE A 36 5.41 1.04 4.78
N ALA A 37 6.64 1.55 4.92
CA ALA A 37 7.27 2.40 3.92
C ALA A 37 7.43 1.67 2.58
N ASP A 38 7.91 0.43 2.59
CA ASP A 38 8.05 -0.40 1.39
C ASP A 38 6.69 -0.71 0.75
N PHE A 39 5.70 -1.10 1.57
CA PHE A 39 4.34 -1.35 1.09
C PHE A 39 3.74 -0.10 0.41
N MET A 40 3.92 1.08 0.99
CA MET A 40 3.49 2.35 0.39
C MET A 40 4.18 2.67 -0.93
N GLN A 41 5.47 2.34 -1.06
CA GLN A 41 6.19 2.49 -2.33
C GLN A 41 5.63 1.56 -3.42
N GLN A 42 5.41 0.28 -3.09
CA GLN A 42 4.83 -0.68 -4.02
C GLN A 42 3.41 -0.28 -4.45
N LEU A 43 2.60 0.21 -3.50
CA LEU A 43 1.24 0.68 -3.77
C LEU A 43 1.22 1.88 -4.73
N LYS A 44 2.15 2.84 -4.56
CA LYS A 44 2.29 3.98 -5.50
C LYS A 44 2.59 3.52 -6.92
N ILE A 45 3.49 2.55 -7.09
CA ILE A 45 3.84 1.99 -8.40
C ILE A 45 2.61 1.33 -9.03
N LEU A 46 1.91 0.50 -8.27
CA LEU A 46 0.72 -0.20 -8.74
C LEU A 46 -0.40 0.77 -9.13
N HIS A 47 -0.62 1.80 -8.30
CA HIS A 47 -1.59 2.85 -8.58
C HIS A 47 -1.24 3.59 -9.87
N HIS A 48 0.01 4.01 -10.05
CA HIS A 48 0.45 4.69 -11.26
C HIS A 48 0.23 3.82 -12.51
N ARG A 49 0.60 2.53 -12.46
CA ARG A 49 0.33 1.58 -13.55
C ARG A 49 -1.17 1.47 -13.86
N ALA A 50 -2.02 1.38 -12.84
CA ALA A 50 -3.46 1.30 -13.00
C ALA A 50 -4.07 2.58 -13.58
N VAL A 51 -3.54 3.76 -13.24
CA VAL A 51 -3.94 5.06 -13.81
C VAL A 51 -3.52 5.15 -15.27
N THR A 52 -2.25 4.86 -15.58
CA THR A 52 -1.73 4.89 -16.95
C THR A 52 -2.48 3.93 -17.87
N LYS A 53 -2.76 2.70 -17.41
CA LYS A 53 -3.57 1.73 -18.17
C LYS A 53 -4.96 2.29 -18.48
N ARG A 54 -5.63 2.91 -17.48
CA ARG A 54 -6.95 3.53 -17.68
C ARG A 54 -6.90 4.68 -18.68
N ALA A 55 -5.88 5.54 -18.61
CA ALA A 55 -5.69 6.63 -19.55
C ALA A 55 -5.52 6.14 -21.00
N ILE A 56 -4.68 5.11 -21.22
CA ILE A 56 -4.49 4.50 -22.55
C ILE A 56 -5.81 3.91 -23.08
N THR A 57 -6.51 3.14 -22.24
CA THR A 57 -7.77 2.50 -22.64
C THR A 57 -8.84 3.54 -23.02
N THR A 58 -8.89 4.64 -22.28
CA THR A 58 -9.83 5.75 -22.54
C THR A 58 -9.45 6.57 -23.78
N GLY A 59 -8.15 6.78 -23.99
CA GLY A 59 -7.62 7.46 -25.18
C GLY A 59 -7.85 6.65 -26.47
N ALA A 60 -7.66 5.33 -26.41
CA ALA A 60 -7.95 4.42 -27.52
C ALA A 60 -9.44 4.40 -27.88
N ALA A 61 -10.33 4.40 -26.88
CA ALA A 61 -11.78 4.48 -27.10
C ALA A 61 -12.22 5.82 -27.75
N ARG A 62 -11.47 6.91 -27.56
CA ARG A 62 -11.77 8.23 -28.19
C ARG A 62 -11.21 8.37 -29.60
N HIS A 63 -10.22 7.58 -30.01
CA HIS A 63 -9.63 7.61 -31.36
C HIS A 63 -10.23 6.57 -32.33
N GLY A 64 -11.12 5.69 -31.83
CA GLY A 64 -11.81 4.68 -32.64
C GLY A 64 -13.29 4.99 -32.92
N ALA A 65 -13.73 6.24 -32.69
CA ALA A 65 -15.10 6.72 -32.93
C ALA A 65 -15.11 7.78 -34.04
#